data_AF-A0AA96E5J7-F1
#
_entry.id   AF-A0AA96E5J7-F1
#
_cell.length_a   1.000
_cell.length_b   1.000
_cell.length_c   1.000
_cell.angle_alpha   90.00
_cell.angle_beta   90.00
_cell.angle_gamma   90.00
#
_symmetry.space_group_name_H-M   'P 1'
#
loop_
_entity.id
_entity.type
_entity.pdbx_description
1 polymer ?
#
loop_
_entity_poly.entity_id
_entity_poly.type
_entity_poly.pdbx_seq_one_letter_code
_entity_poly.pdbx_strand_id
1 'polypeptide(L)'
;MTRIVLILAATAALAACGSTPPALPPPPSVTVYQCVTPAGLTGRETQPLPPMGDYSQEDVALFITDLHQWGARGWLRVARIREHADKCAQSAEDDND
;
A
#
# COMPACT_ATOMS: atom_id res chain seq x y z
N MET A 1 -33.40 -57.34 -14.54
CA MET A 1 -33.68 -55.91 -14.29
C MET A 1 -32.74 -55.30 -13.24
N THR A 2 -32.52 -55.94 -12.09
CA THR A 2 -31.70 -55.42 -10.97
C THR A 2 -30.26 -55.05 -11.33
N ARG A 3 -29.60 -55.80 -12.22
CA ARG A 3 -28.23 -55.51 -12.67
C ARG A 3 -28.09 -54.25 -13.52
N ILE A 4 -29.11 -53.92 -14.32
CA ILE A 4 -29.10 -52.73 -15.20
C ILE A 4 -29.25 -51.46 -14.36
N VAL A 5 -30.09 -51.51 -13.32
CA VAL A 5 -30.27 -50.40 -12.37
C VAL A 5 -28.98 -50.09 -11.61
N LEU A 6 -28.24 -51.13 -11.20
CA LEU A 6 -26.94 -50.97 -10.53
C LEU A 6 -25.87 -50.34 -11.44
N ILE A 7 -25.85 -50.71 -12.73
CA ILE A 7 -24.91 -50.14 -13.70
C ILE A 7 -25.22 -48.67 -13.95
N LEU A 8 -26.50 -48.31 -14.12
CA LEU A 8 -26.93 -46.92 -14.31
C LEU A 8 -26.58 -46.03 -13.11
N ALA A 9 -26.82 -46.53 -11.89
CA ALA A 9 -26.48 -45.81 -10.66
C ALA A 9 -24.96 -45.59 -10.53
N ALA A 10 -24.14 -46.59 -10.88
CA ALA A 10 -22.69 -46.47 -10.87
C ALA A 10 -22.20 -45.44 -11.91
N THR A 11 -22.75 -45.47 -13.13
CA THR A 11 -22.37 -44.51 -14.17
C THR A 11 -22.75 -43.06 -13.83
N ALA A 12 -23.89 -42.85 -13.16
CA ALA A 12 -24.32 -41.53 -12.71
C ALA A 12 -23.41 -40.99 -11.59
N ALA A 13 -22.96 -41.86 -10.68
CA ALA A 13 -22.03 -41.48 -9.61
C ALA A 13 -20.63 -41.12 -10.16
N LEU A 14 -20.14 -41.82 -11.19
CA LEU A 14 -18.84 -41.50 -11.80
C LEU A 14 -18.86 -40.21 -12.63
N ALA A 15 -19.99 -39.86 -13.26
CA ALA A 15 -20.11 -38.60 -14.02
C ALA A 15 -20.07 -37.36 -13.11
N ALA A 16 -20.45 -37.49 -11.83
CA ALA A 16 -20.45 -36.39 -10.86
C ALA A 16 -19.05 -35.99 -10.38
N CYS A 17 -18.02 -36.84 -10.52
CA CYS A 17 -16.64 -36.52 -10.15
C CYS A 17 -15.81 -35.86 -11.26
N GLY A 18 -16.36 -35.75 -12.49
CA GLY A 18 -15.69 -35.12 -13.62
C GLY A 18 -16.01 -33.64 -13.81
N SER A 19 -16.88 -33.06 -12.97
CA SER A 19 -17.28 -31.66 -13.07
C SER A 19 -16.12 -30.76 -12.63
N THR A 20 -15.38 -30.25 -13.61
CA THR A 20 -14.45 -29.15 -13.37
C THR A 20 -15.29 -27.95 -12.94
N PRO A 21 -15.09 -27.39 -11.73
CA PRO A 21 -15.83 -26.23 -11.30
C PRO A 21 -15.61 -25.08 -12.30
N PRO A 22 -16.62 -24.23 -12.53
CA PRO A 22 -16.46 -23.10 -13.44
C PRO A 22 -15.28 -22.23 -12.99
N ALA A 23 -14.50 -21.76 -13.95
CA ALA A 23 -13.38 -20.86 -13.68
C ALA A 23 -13.90 -19.64 -12.91
N LEU A 24 -13.28 -19.36 -11.77
CA LEU A 24 -13.55 -18.13 -11.03
C LEU A 24 -13.23 -16.93 -11.93
N PRO A 25 -14.03 -15.85 -11.87
CA PRO A 25 -13.69 -14.63 -12.58
C PRO A 25 -12.29 -14.16 -12.14
N PRO A 26 -11.48 -13.63 -13.08
CA PRO A 26 -10.18 -13.08 -12.71
C PRO A 26 -10.38 -11.97 -11.65
N PRO A 27 -9.51 -11.90 -10.63
CA PRO A 27 -9.59 -10.82 -9.66
C PRO A 27 -9.48 -9.47 -10.40
N PRO A 28 -10.19 -8.43 -9.93
CA PRO A 28 -10.09 -7.12 -10.54
C PRO A 28 -8.63 -6.66 -10.55
N SER A 29 -8.19 -6.03 -11.64
CA SER A 29 -6.87 -5.42 -11.72
C SER A 29 -6.80 -4.26 -10.73
N VAL A 30 -6.24 -4.51 -9.55
CA VAL A 30 -6.06 -3.46 -8.53
C VAL A 30 -4.92 -2.56 -8.99
N THR A 31 -5.25 -1.37 -9.47
CA THR A 31 -4.27 -0.35 -9.84
C THR A 31 -3.76 0.31 -8.56
N VAL A 32 -2.74 -0.28 -7.92
CA VAL A 32 -2.09 0.24 -6.68
C VAL A 32 -1.54 1.68 -6.86
N TYR A 33 -1.48 2.17 -8.10
CA TYR A 33 -0.96 3.48 -8.46
C TYR A 33 -1.88 4.67 -8.14
N GLN A 34 -3.17 4.47 -7.82
CA GLN A 34 -4.11 5.59 -7.65
C GLN A 34 -3.79 6.47 -6.43
N CYS A 35 -3.29 5.90 -5.34
CA CYS A 35 -2.95 6.64 -4.12
C CYS A 35 -1.45 6.76 -3.84
N VAL A 36 -0.61 6.59 -4.86
CA VAL A 36 0.84 6.74 -4.68
C VAL A 36 1.15 8.16 -4.23
N THR A 37 1.92 8.27 -3.14
CA THR A 37 2.42 9.57 -2.66
C THR A 37 3.31 10.21 -3.71
N PRO A 38 3.10 11.50 -4.06
CA PRO A 38 3.94 12.20 -5.02
C PRO A 38 5.43 12.12 -4.67
N ALA A 39 6.29 11.88 -5.65
CA ALA A 39 7.74 11.74 -5.45
C ALA A 39 8.38 12.97 -4.78
N GLY A 40 7.83 14.18 -5.03
CA GLY A 40 8.27 15.41 -4.37
C GLY A 40 8.02 15.46 -2.86
N LEU A 41 7.14 14.60 -2.33
CA LEU A 41 6.86 14.47 -0.90
C LEU A 41 7.62 13.33 -0.24
N THR A 42 8.17 12.38 -1.00
CA THR A 42 8.95 11.24 -0.46
C THR A 42 10.46 11.44 -0.60
N GLY A 43 10.89 12.47 -1.33
CA GLY A 43 12.30 12.84 -1.43
C GLY A 43 12.94 13.07 -0.05
N ARG A 44 14.13 12.50 0.15
CA ARG A 44 14.89 12.65 1.40
C ARG A 44 15.65 13.98 1.38
N GLU A 45 15.37 14.83 2.34
CA GLU A 45 16.18 16.03 2.61
C GLU A 45 17.35 15.62 3.50
N THR A 46 18.57 16.03 3.11
CA THR A 46 19.76 15.76 3.90
C THR A 46 19.64 16.48 5.25
N GLN A 47 19.84 15.75 6.34
CA GLN A 47 19.89 16.33 7.68
C GLN A 47 21.15 17.20 7.85
N PRO A 48 21.09 18.25 8.68
CA PRO A 48 22.29 18.98 9.10
C PRO A 48 23.32 18.01 9.69
N LEU A 49 24.60 18.24 9.39
CA LEU A 49 25.68 17.47 9.96
C LEU A 49 26.07 18.07 11.32
N PRO A 50 26.31 17.25 12.35
CA PRO A 50 26.79 17.75 13.63
C PRO A 50 28.18 18.38 13.47
N PRO A 51 28.53 19.39 14.29
CA PRO A 51 29.89 19.92 14.31
C PRO A 51 30.88 18.82 14.74
N MET A 52 32.07 18.83 14.14
CA MET A 52 33.10 17.80 14.31
C MET A 52 34.43 18.43 14.71
N GLY A 53 35.22 17.73 15.54
CA GLY A 53 36.51 18.21 16.02
C GLY A 53 36.37 19.17 17.20
N ASP A 54 37.22 20.19 17.25
CA ASP A 54 37.15 21.25 18.25
C ASP A 54 36.05 22.25 17.84
N TYR A 55 34.87 22.13 18.46
CA TYR A 55 33.73 23.00 18.22
C TYR A 55 33.42 23.90 19.43
N SER A 56 32.88 25.07 19.16
CA SER A 56 32.44 26.04 20.16
C SER A 56 30.98 25.81 20.57
N GLN A 57 30.52 26.52 21.60
CA GLN A 57 29.08 26.55 21.92
C GLN A 57 28.24 27.21 20.82
N GLU A 58 28.80 28.16 20.09
CA GLU A 58 28.09 28.83 18.98
C GLU A 58 27.79 27.83 17.86
N ASP A 59 28.76 26.96 17.52
CA ASP A 59 28.59 25.93 16.50
C ASP A 59 27.46 24.95 16.87
N VAL A 60 27.36 24.60 18.15
CA VAL A 60 26.27 23.75 18.67
C VAL A 60 24.93 24.47 18.58
N ALA A 61 24.86 25.76 18.92
CA ALA A 61 23.64 26.54 18.87
C ALA A 61 23.11 26.69 17.42
N LEU A 62 24.00 26.91 16.46
CA LEU A 62 23.67 26.95 15.04
C LEU A 62 23.18 25.59 14.55
N PHE A 63 23.91 24.51 14.86
CA PHE A 63 23.50 23.15 14.49
C PHE A 63 22.12 22.79 15.03
N ILE A 64 21.83 23.08 16.30
CA ILE A 64 20.53 22.79 16.92
C ILE A 64 19.41 23.59 16.23
N THR A 65 19.69 24.84 15.85
CA THR A 65 18.73 25.69 15.13
C THR A 65 18.40 25.09 13.76
N ASP A 66 19.42 24.72 13.00
CA ASP A 66 19.26 24.10 11.68
C ASP A 66 18.54 22.75 11.79
N LEU A 67 18.87 21.96 12.81
CA LEU A 67 18.24 20.68 13.07
C LEU A 67 16.74 20.84 13.39
N HIS A 68 16.36 21.84 14.20
CA HIS A 68 14.96 22.14 14.49
C HIS A 68 14.20 22.53 13.23
N GLN A 69 14.77 23.41 12.41
CA GLN A 69 14.13 23.82 11.16
C GLN A 69 13.98 22.66 10.18
N TRP A 70 15.01 21.84 10.03
CA TRP A 70 14.96 20.62 9.23
C TRP A 70 13.86 19.66 9.72
N GLY A 71 13.80 19.42 11.03
CA GLY A 71 12.77 18.57 11.65
C GLY A 71 11.36 19.11 11.44
N ALA A 72 11.15 20.41 11.62
CA ALA A 72 9.87 21.06 11.39
C ALA A 72 9.38 20.90 9.94
N ARG A 73 10.27 21.10 8.96
CA ARG A 73 9.96 20.86 7.54
C ARG A 73 9.63 19.40 7.25
N GLY A 74 10.34 18.47 7.90
CA GLY A 74 10.09 17.04 7.82
C GLY A 74 8.67 16.69 8.27
N TRP A 75 8.25 17.18 9.44
CA TRP A 75 6.91 16.96 9.97
C TRP A 75 5.81 17.56 9.09
N LEU A 76 6.03 18.76 8.54
CA LEU A 76 5.11 19.36 7.56
C LEU A 76 4.96 18.51 6.29
N ARG A 77 6.04 17.84 5.86
CA ARG A 77 5.98 16.92 4.71
C ARG A 77 5.15 15.69 5.05
N VAL A 78 5.34 15.09 6.22
CA VAL A 78 4.52 13.95 6.71
C VAL A 78 3.04 14.33 6.78
N ALA A 79 2.72 15.52 7.30
CA ALA A 79 1.34 16.01 7.36
C ALA A 79 0.70 16.11 5.97
N ARG A 80 1.43 16.60 4.96
CA ARG A 80 0.95 16.65 3.57
C ARG A 80 0.77 15.26 2.93
N ILE A 81 1.64 14.30 3.25
CA ILE A 81 1.48 12.91 2.79
C ILE A 81 0.17 12.34 3.35
N ARG A 82 -0.12 12.58 4.63
CA ARG A 82 -1.37 12.16 5.25
C ARG A 82 -2.58 12.81 4.58
N GLU A 83 -2.55 14.12 4.37
CA GLU A 83 -3.62 14.84 3.68
C GLU A 83 -3.87 14.27 2.26
N HIS A 84 -2.80 13.95 1.53
CA HIS A 84 -2.91 13.30 0.21
C HIS A 84 -3.56 11.91 0.30
N ALA A 85 -3.16 11.10 1.28
CA ALA A 85 -3.73 9.78 1.49
C ALA A 85 -5.23 9.85 1.85
N ASP A 86 -5.61 10.77 2.75
CA ASP A 86 -6.99 10.97 3.19
C ASP A 86 -7.87 11.42 2.01
N LYS A 87 -7.40 12.34 1.16
CA LYS A 87 -8.11 12.77 -0.05
C LYS A 87 -8.27 11.63 -1.06
N CYS A 88 -7.23 10.82 -1.25
CA CYS A 88 -7.32 9.70 -2.18
C CYS A 88 -8.32 8.64 -1.71
N ALA A 89 -8.37 8.37 -0.41
CA ALA A 89 -9.34 7.44 0.17
C ALA A 89 -10.78 7.92 -0.05
N GLN A 90 -11.05 9.22 0.17
CA GLN A 90 -12.37 9.81 -0.06
C GLN A 90 -12.79 9.73 -1.53
N SER A 91 -11.91 10.09 -2.47
CA SER A 91 -12.22 9.99 -3.90
C SER A 91 -12.49 8.56 -4.37
N ALA A 92 -11.87 7.56 -3.73
CA ALA A 92 -12.14 6.16 -4.03
C ALA A 92 -13.52 5.70 -3.51
N GLU A 93 -14.03 6.30 -2.44
CA GLU A 93 -15.37 6.02 -1.91
C GLU A 93 -16.46 6.63 -2.80
N ASP A 94 -16.26 7.88 -3.25
CA ASP A 94 -17.20 8.60 -4.13
C ASP A 94 -17.37 7.94 -5.53
N ASP A 95 -16.34 7.26 -6.05
CA ASP A 95 -16.40 6.56 -7.36
C ASP A 95 -17.16 5.22 -7.29
N ASN A 96 -17.54 4.73 -6.10
CA ASN A 96 -18.26 3.46 -5.90
C ASN A 96 -19.77 3.62 -5.60
N ASP A 97 -20.28 4.86 -5.53
CA ASP A 97 -21.71 5.19 -5.41
C ASP A 97 -22.33 5.60 -6.77
#